data_AF-A0A4Q3TVS2-F1
#
_entry.id   AF-A0A4Q3TVS2-F1
#
_cell.length_a   1.000
_cell.length_b   1.000
_cell.length_c   1.000
_cell.angle_alpha   90.00
_cell.angle_beta   90.00
_cell.angle_gamma   90.00
#
_symmetry.space_group_name_H-M   'P 1'
#
loop_
_entity.id
_entity.type
_entity.pdbx_description
1 polymer ?
#
loop_
_entity_poly.entity_id
_entity_poly.type
_entity_poly.pdbx_seq_one_letter_code
_entity_poly.pdbx_strand_id
1 'polypeptide(L)'
;MPPSLPAPLMKKLLLRVMDRQRRGEQPTVHQLPVNKSEFPKMLCLDFNKWIDLSRAHYKAHGGEPFEPALDAARLAVKKGTLLVPIAAPNFAEASSAPNQGRRQRLAEFMVELSENRSLALEVRVKKLAMFAAVYRTQSVDIPVLELRSHLLGRGLSAILGVPPAPTPELVMAGEIIMEPETTVHYLVEGTDRETVKEWLAQDEEVAQQIAAIREIDSHMTVDQRRHLELTNLFSEGSTS
;
A
#
# COMPACT_ATOMS: atom_id res chain seq x y z
N MET A 1 -16.36 -10.08 4.39
CA MET A 1 -16.74 -9.30 3.19
C MET A 1 -16.53 -7.82 3.49
N PRO A 2 -15.99 -7.04 2.54
CA PRO A 2 -15.93 -5.58 2.68
C PRO A 2 -17.33 -4.97 2.92
N PRO A 3 -17.48 -3.95 3.77
CA PRO A 3 -18.75 -3.23 3.92
C PRO A 3 -19.20 -2.66 2.57
N SER A 4 -20.50 -2.70 2.30
CA SER A 4 -21.06 -2.09 1.09
C SER A 4 -21.03 -0.56 1.21
N LEU A 5 -20.67 0.10 0.12
CA LEU A 5 -20.73 1.57 0.05
C LEU A 5 -22.18 2.03 0.20
N PRO A 6 -22.45 3.12 0.95
CA PRO A 6 -23.77 3.72 1.03
C PRO A 6 -24.29 4.05 -0.37
N ALA A 7 -25.56 3.72 -0.67
CA ALA A 7 -26.14 3.91 -1.99
C ALA A 7 -25.97 5.34 -2.57
N PRO A 8 -26.11 6.43 -1.79
CA PRO A 8 -25.85 7.78 -2.30
C PRO A 8 -24.39 8.00 -2.72
N LEU A 9 -23.44 7.46 -1.94
CA LEU A 9 -22.02 7.56 -2.24
C LEU A 9 -21.67 6.74 -3.49
N MET A 10 -22.16 5.50 -3.57
CA MET A 10 -21.99 4.63 -4.74
C MET A 10 -22.50 5.31 -6.02
N LYS A 11 -23.72 5.87 -5.98
CA LYS A 11 -24.29 6.59 -7.13
C LYS A 11 -23.43 7.79 -7.55
N LYS A 12 -22.96 8.59 -6.60
CA LYS A 12 -22.07 9.74 -6.87
C LYS A 12 -20.75 9.30 -7.52
N LEU A 13 -20.12 8.23 -7.00
CA LEU A 13 -18.87 7.70 -7.50
C LEU A 13 -19.03 7.13 -8.91
N LEU A 14 -20.09 6.34 -9.13
CA LEU A 14 -20.43 5.77 -10.43
C LEU A 14 -20.57 6.85 -11.49
N LEU A 15 -21.36 7.90 -11.24
CA LEU A 15 -21.56 9.00 -12.19
C LEU A 15 -20.24 9.70 -12.55
N ARG A 16 -19.40 9.99 -11.54
CA ARG A 16 -18.09 10.62 -11.75
C ARG A 16 -17.14 9.74 -12.57
N VAL A 17 -17.09 8.44 -12.29
CA VAL A 17 -16.26 7.49 -13.04
C VAL A 17 -16.73 7.40 -14.48
N MET A 18 -18.04 7.29 -14.71
CA MET A 18 -18.62 7.29 -16.06
C MET A 18 -18.30 8.58 -16.82
N ASP A 19 -18.42 9.74 -16.17
CA ASP A 19 -18.11 11.02 -16.82
C ASP A 19 -16.62 11.16 -17.13
N ARG A 20 -15.72 10.67 -16.26
CA ARG A 20 -14.28 10.61 -16.53
C ARG A 20 -13.98 9.73 -17.75
N GLN A 21 -14.56 8.54 -17.82
CA GLN A 21 -14.40 7.62 -18.94
C GLN A 21 -14.92 8.22 -20.26
N ARG A 22 -16.07 8.91 -20.23
CA ARG A 22 -16.61 9.63 -21.40
C ARG A 22 -15.67 10.70 -21.93
N ARG A 23 -14.89 11.36 -21.05
CA ARG A 23 -13.87 12.34 -21.43
C ARG A 23 -12.55 11.70 -21.87
N GLY A 24 -12.42 10.37 -21.81
CA GLY A 24 -11.17 9.67 -22.09
C GLY A 24 -10.06 9.95 -21.08
N GLU A 25 -10.41 10.48 -19.90
CA GLU A 25 -9.45 10.77 -18.84
C GLU A 25 -8.99 9.48 -18.17
N GLN A 26 -7.68 9.26 -18.15
CA GLN A 26 -7.08 8.16 -17.41
C GLN A 26 -6.62 8.64 -16.03
N PRO A 27 -6.75 7.82 -14.97
CA PRO A 27 -6.16 8.13 -13.69
C PRO A 27 -4.65 8.31 -13.81
N THR A 28 -4.10 9.34 -13.16
CA THR A 28 -2.65 9.52 -13.11
C THR A 28 -2.00 8.29 -12.46
N VAL A 29 -1.03 7.69 -13.14
CA VAL A 29 -0.23 6.59 -12.59
C VAL A 29 1.09 7.18 -12.09
N HIS A 30 1.34 7.09 -10.78
CA HIS A 30 2.67 7.34 -10.24
C HIS A 30 3.38 5.99 -10.11
N GLN A 31 4.60 5.94 -10.62
CA GLN A 31 5.48 4.78 -10.48
C GLN A 31 6.70 5.21 -9.66
N LEU A 32 7.23 4.28 -8.88
CA LEU A 32 8.54 4.47 -8.29
C LEU A 32 9.59 4.33 -9.38
N PRO A 33 10.66 5.14 -9.33
CA PRO A 33 11.77 4.96 -10.25
C PRO A 33 12.42 3.60 -10.03
N VAL A 34 12.99 3.07 -11.12
CA VAL A 34 13.74 1.81 -11.11
C VAL A 34 14.93 1.90 -10.16
N ASN A 35 15.61 3.05 -10.15
CA ASN A 35 16.77 3.27 -9.29
C ASN A 35 16.38 3.94 -7.97
N LYS A 36 16.94 3.44 -6.86
CA LYS A 36 16.72 4.05 -5.53
C LYS A 36 17.34 5.46 -5.40
N SER A 37 18.28 5.83 -6.26
CA SER A 37 18.91 7.15 -6.30
C SER A 37 17.99 8.22 -6.90
N GLU A 38 17.04 7.84 -7.74
CA GLU A 38 16.11 8.73 -8.43
C GLU A 38 14.89 9.11 -7.57
N PHE A 39 14.07 10.04 -8.09
CA PHE A 39 12.85 10.53 -7.46
C PHE A 39 11.60 10.06 -8.23
N PRO A 40 10.42 9.97 -7.58
CA PRO A 40 10.16 10.26 -6.17
C PRO A 40 10.76 9.24 -5.18
N LYS A 41 11.05 9.69 -3.96
CA LYS A 41 11.32 8.79 -2.82
C LYS A 41 10.02 8.29 -2.23
N MET A 42 10.05 7.11 -1.63
CA MET A 42 8.93 6.56 -0.87
C MET A 42 9.21 6.66 0.62
N LEU A 43 8.30 7.27 1.36
CA LEU A 43 8.32 7.33 2.81
C LEU A 43 7.14 6.51 3.36
N CYS A 44 7.45 5.33 3.90
CA CYS A 44 6.48 4.55 4.65
C CYS A 44 6.45 5.08 6.08
N LEU A 45 5.29 5.58 6.50
CA LEU A 45 5.07 6.02 7.88
C LEU A 45 4.45 4.89 8.68
N ASP A 46 4.95 4.69 9.91
CA ASP A 46 4.23 3.90 10.90
C ASP A 46 2.92 4.61 11.31
N PHE A 47 2.01 3.87 11.94
CA PHE A 47 0.69 4.40 12.29
C PHE A 47 0.75 5.53 13.33
N ASN A 48 1.70 5.49 14.27
CA ASN A 48 1.87 6.57 15.24
C ASN A 48 2.30 7.88 14.56
N LYS A 49 3.16 7.82 13.54
CA LYS A 49 3.51 9.01 12.74
C LYS A 49 2.33 9.53 11.93
N TRP A 50 1.44 8.66 11.44
CA TRP A 50 0.20 9.13 10.84
C TRP A 50 -0.68 9.91 11.84
N ILE A 51 -0.79 9.43 13.08
CA ILE A 51 -1.53 10.12 14.15
C ILE A 51 -0.87 11.47 14.49
N ASP A 52 0.46 11.48 14.68
CA ASP A 52 1.23 12.68 15.03
C ASP A 52 1.06 13.78 13.96
N LEU A 53 1.24 13.42 12.68
CA LEU A 53 1.05 14.36 11.57
C LEU A 53 -0.41 14.78 11.38
N SER A 54 -1.37 13.89 11.65
CA SER A 54 -2.80 14.23 11.62
C SER A 54 -3.14 15.27 12.70
N ARG A 55 -2.58 15.14 13.91
CA ARG A 55 -2.74 16.14 14.98
C ARG A 55 -2.19 17.49 14.54
N ALA A 56 -1.02 17.53 13.92
CA ALA A 56 -0.45 18.75 13.35
C ALA A 56 -1.37 19.36 12.30
N HIS A 57 -1.90 18.54 11.38
CA HIS A 57 -2.81 19.00 10.33
C HIS A 57 -4.06 19.70 10.88
N TYR A 58 -4.69 19.14 11.91
CA TYR A 58 -5.90 19.67 12.52
C TYR A 58 -5.63 20.64 13.68
N LYS A 59 -4.37 21.04 13.91
CA LYS A 59 -3.95 21.91 15.03
C LYS A 59 -4.44 21.40 16.40
N ALA A 60 -4.40 20.08 16.58
CA ALA A 60 -4.77 19.43 17.82
C ALA A 60 -3.56 19.39 18.78
N HIS A 61 -3.85 19.38 20.09
CA HIS A 61 -2.83 19.34 21.13
C HIS A 61 -1.82 18.19 20.93
N GLY A 62 -0.53 18.50 21.03
CA GLY A 62 0.58 17.57 20.84
C GLY A 62 1.00 17.40 19.38
N GLY A 63 0.35 18.09 18.43
CA GLY A 63 0.71 18.10 17.02
C GLY A 63 1.75 19.16 16.66
N GLU A 64 1.91 20.20 17.48
CA GLU A 64 2.78 21.35 17.25
C GLU A 64 4.23 20.95 16.91
N PRO A 65 4.87 19.98 17.61
CA PRO A 65 6.23 19.56 17.27
C PRO A 65 6.38 18.96 15.87
N PHE A 66 5.28 18.51 15.24
CA PHE A 66 5.28 17.82 13.96
C PHE A 66 4.88 18.72 12.78
N GLU A 67 4.49 19.98 13.02
CA GLU A 67 4.14 20.93 11.95
C GLU A 67 5.27 21.10 10.91
N PRO A 68 6.57 21.28 11.29
CA PRO A 68 7.63 21.43 10.29
C PRO A 68 7.81 20.19 9.42
N ALA A 69 7.63 19.00 9.99
CA ALA A 69 7.73 17.73 9.26
C ALA A 69 6.56 17.55 8.29
N LEU A 70 5.34 17.91 8.72
CA LEU A 70 4.15 17.90 7.87
C LEU A 70 4.29 18.86 6.69
N ASP A 71 4.74 20.09 6.94
CA ASP A 71 4.94 21.10 5.90
C ASP A 71 5.99 20.65 4.87
N ALA A 72 7.11 20.09 5.34
CA ALA A 72 8.13 19.53 4.47
C ALA A 72 7.60 18.36 3.62
N ALA A 73 6.85 17.44 4.24
CA ALA A 73 6.24 16.30 3.53
C ALA A 73 5.24 16.77 2.47
N ARG A 74 4.34 17.69 2.80
CA ARG A 74 3.38 18.28 1.85
C ARG A 74 4.06 18.97 0.68
N LEU A 75 5.10 19.76 0.96
CA LEU A 75 5.86 20.43 -0.08
C LEU A 75 6.54 19.42 -1.01
N ALA A 76 7.11 18.34 -0.46
CA ALA A 76 7.79 17.32 -1.23
C ALA A 76 6.83 16.47 -2.09
N VAL A 77 5.65 16.13 -1.55
CA VAL A 77 4.54 15.47 -2.26
C VAL A 77 4.06 16.36 -3.39
N LYS A 78 3.74 17.63 -3.11
CA LYS A 78 3.30 18.60 -4.13
C LYS A 78 4.32 18.78 -5.26
N LYS A 79 5.62 18.68 -4.97
CA LYS A 79 6.70 18.74 -5.96
C LYS A 79 6.91 17.43 -6.74
N GLY A 80 6.21 16.35 -6.40
CA GLY A 80 6.40 15.03 -6.99
C GLY A 80 7.74 14.37 -6.60
N THR A 81 8.35 14.80 -5.50
CA THR A 81 9.64 14.27 -5.00
C THR A 81 9.47 13.25 -3.87
N LEU A 82 8.29 13.17 -3.28
CA LEU A 82 7.98 12.24 -2.20
C LEU A 82 6.63 11.57 -2.46
N LEU A 83 6.56 10.27 -2.19
CA LEU A 83 5.34 9.49 -2.12
C LEU A 83 5.19 8.97 -0.70
N VAL A 84 3.99 9.09 -0.12
CA VAL A 84 3.70 8.68 1.25
C VAL A 84 2.54 7.67 1.23
N PRO A 85 2.76 6.43 0.77
CA PRO A 85 1.67 5.48 0.58
C PRO A 85 1.05 5.00 1.90
N ILE A 86 -0.24 4.69 1.85
CA ILE A 86 -0.93 3.93 2.89
C ILE A 86 -0.54 2.46 2.77
N ALA A 87 -0.01 1.87 3.84
CA ALA A 87 0.28 0.43 3.89
C ALA A 87 -0.89 -0.35 4.53
N ALA A 88 -0.93 -1.67 4.31
CA ALA A 88 -1.96 -2.54 4.88
C ALA A 88 -2.06 -2.48 6.43
N PRO A 89 -0.94 -2.46 7.20
CA PRO A 89 -1.01 -2.32 8.66
C PRO A 89 -1.70 -1.01 9.07
N ASN A 90 -1.37 0.09 8.39
CA ASN A 90 -1.93 1.41 8.67
C ASN A 90 -3.45 1.42 8.44
N PHE A 91 -3.92 0.69 7.42
CA PHE A 91 -5.34 0.53 7.15
C PHE A 91 -6.04 -0.28 8.25
N ALA A 92 -5.44 -1.40 8.68
CA ALA A 92 -5.94 -2.25 9.76
C ALA A 92 -6.04 -1.49 11.09
N GLU A 93 -5.01 -0.71 11.43
CA GLU A 93 -4.98 0.09 12.66
C GLU A 93 -5.97 1.27 12.60
N ALA A 94 -6.05 1.98 11.47
CA ALA A 94 -6.99 3.09 11.28
C ALA A 94 -8.45 2.65 11.44
N SER A 95 -8.81 1.52 10.82
CA SER A 95 -10.16 0.96 10.88
C SER A 95 -10.55 0.46 12.28
N SER A 96 -9.58 0.10 13.11
CA SER A 96 -9.81 -0.46 14.45
C SER A 96 -10.00 0.59 15.55
N ALA A 97 -9.64 1.85 15.33
CA ALA A 97 -9.68 2.86 16.38
C ALA A 97 -11.14 3.13 16.84
N PRO A 98 -11.45 3.18 18.15
CA PRO A 98 -12.84 3.13 18.63
C PRO A 98 -13.68 4.38 18.33
N ASN A 99 -13.06 5.55 18.20
CA ASN A 99 -13.76 6.82 17.99
C ASN A 99 -13.94 7.12 16.50
N GLN A 100 -15.17 7.01 15.99
CA GLN A 100 -15.49 7.22 14.56
C GLN A 100 -15.07 8.61 14.04
N GLY A 101 -15.30 9.68 14.82
CA GLY A 101 -14.91 11.03 14.40
C GLY A 101 -13.39 11.21 14.29
N ARG A 102 -12.62 10.56 15.16
CA ARG A 102 -11.15 10.52 15.05
C ARG A 102 -10.71 9.67 13.84
N ARG A 103 -11.35 8.52 13.61
CA ARG A 103 -11.09 7.68 12.42
C ARG A 103 -11.32 8.45 11.12
N GLN A 104 -12.46 9.15 11.02
CA GLN A 104 -12.81 9.95 9.84
C GLN A 104 -11.72 10.97 9.50
N ARG A 105 -11.32 11.79 10.49
CA ARG A 105 -10.26 12.78 10.30
C ARG A 105 -8.91 12.17 9.95
N LEU A 106 -8.54 11.07 10.59
CA LEU A 106 -7.29 10.38 10.27
C LEU A 106 -7.33 9.81 8.84
N ALA A 107 -8.44 9.19 8.45
CA ALA A 107 -8.63 8.63 7.12
C ALA A 107 -8.57 9.71 6.02
N GLU A 108 -9.26 10.84 6.22
CA GLU A 108 -9.21 12.00 5.33
C GLU A 108 -7.78 12.50 5.17
N PHE A 109 -7.07 12.69 6.29
CA PHE A 109 -5.67 13.11 6.29
C PHE A 109 -4.74 12.12 5.58
N MET A 110 -4.89 10.82 5.83
CA MET A 110 -4.11 9.77 5.17
C MET A 110 -4.32 9.80 3.66
N VAL A 111 -5.57 9.90 3.21
CA VAL A 111 -5.92 9.96 1.79
C VAL A 111 -5.43 11.25 1.13
N GLU A 112 -5.49 12.38 1.83
CA GLU A 112 -4.94 13.66 1.36
C GLU A 112 -3.42 13.58 1.17
N LEU A 113 -2.67 13.26 2.22
CA LEU A 113 -1.19 13.29 2.18
C LEU A 113 -0.61 12.22 1.26
N SER A 114 -1.27 11.06 1.16
CA SER A 114 -0.86 9.98 0.25
C SER A 114 -1.27 10.20 -1.20
N GLU A 115 -2.07 11.24 -1.50
CA GLU A 115 -2.75 11.40 -2.79
C GLU A 115 -3.53 10.14 -3.21
N ASN A 116 -4.15 9.50 -2.22
CA ASN A 116 -4.85 8.23 -2.34
C ASN A 116 -3.97 7.11 -2.93
N ARG A 117 -2.69 7.06 -2.56
CA ARG A 117 -1.75 6.00 -2.94
C ARG A 117 -1.58 5.00 -1.83
N SER A 118 -1.41 3.76 -2.23
CA SER A 118 -1.24 2.66 -1.29
C SER A 118 -0.11 1.74 -1.73
N LEU A 119 0.55 1.14 -0.75
CA LEU A 119 1.55 0.12 -0.98
C LEU A 119 0.85 -1.18 -1.41
N ALA A 120 1.40 -1.84 -2.42
CA ALA A 120 0.89 -3.12 -2.89
C ALA A 120 1.04 -4.19 -1.81
N LEU A 121 0.03 -5.06 -1.70
CA LEU A 121 0.04 -6.18 -0.78
C LEU A 121 1.24 -7.09 -1.04
N GLU A 122 1.91 -7.50 0.04
CA GLU A 122 3.17 -8.25 -0.03
C GLU A 122 3.04 -9.53 -0.88
N VAL A 123 1.93 -10.27 -0.74
CA VAL A 123 1.67 -11.49 -1.53
C VAL A 123 1.76 -11.26 -3.04
N ARG A 124 1.37 -10.07 -3.52
CA ARG A 124 1.45 -9.71 -4.93
C ARG A 124 2.91 -9.49 -5.35
N VAL A 125 3.67 -8.78 -4.52
CA VAL A 125 5.09 -8.51 -4.77
C VAL A 125 5.90 -9.80 -4.73
N LYS A 126 5.65 -10.68 -3.74
CA LYS A 126 6.26 -12.01 -3.62
C LYS A 126 5.99 -12.87 -4.85
N LYS A 127 4.74 -12.94 -5.32
CA LYS A 127 4.39 -13.67 -6.56
C LYS A 127 5.16 -13.14 -7.77
N LEU A 128 5.20 -11.82 -7.95
CA LEU A 128 5.94 -11.20 -9.06
C LEU A 128 7.46 -11.47 -8.97
N ALA A 129 8.03 -11.39 -7.77
CA ALA A 129 9.44 -11.69 -7.53
C ALA A 129 9.76 -13.16 -7.83
N MET A 130 8.88 -14.08 -7.42
CA MET A 130 9.01 -15.52 -7.70
C MET A 130 8.96 -15.80 -9.21
N PHE A 131 7.99 -15.23 -9.93
CA PHE A 131 7.95 -15.35 -11.40
C PHE A 131 9.22 -14.80 -12.04
N ALA A 132 9.68 -13.62 -11.62
CA ALA A 132 10.92 -13.04 -12.13
C ALA A 132 12.14 -13.93 -11.86
N ALA A 133 12.19 -14.63 -10.73
CA ALA A 133 13.25 -15.58 -10.41
C ALA A 133 13.20 -16.83 -11.32
N VAL A 134 12.02 -17.43 -11.49
CA VAL A 134 11.83 -18.60 -12.37
C VAL A 134 12.19 -18.29 -13.82
N TYR A 135 11.82 -17.11 -14.32
CA TYR A 135 12.14 -16.74 -15.70
C TYR A 135 13.64 -16.53 -15.92
N ARG A 136 14.36 -15.99 -14.93
CA ARG A 136 15.82 -15.86 -15.00
C ARG A 136 16.50 -17.22 -15.03
N THR A 137 16.02 -18.23 -14.30
CA THR A 137 16.64 -19.56 -14.32
C THR A 137 16.38 -20.31 -15.63
N GLN A 138 15.25 -20.07 -16.27
CA GLN A 138 14.90 -20.70 -17.56
C GLN A 138 15.57 -20.03 -18.77
N SER A 139 16.41 -19.00 -18.58
CA SER A 139 17.03 -18.22 -19.66
C SER A 139 16.02 -17.70 -20.69
N VAL A 140 14.78 -17.48 -20.27
CA VAL A 140 13.77 -16.85 -21.11
C VAL A 140 14.06 -15.37 -21.11
N ASP A 141 14.27 -14.81 -22.29
CA ASP A 141 14.57 -13.39 -22.49
C ASP A 141 13.29 -12.57 -22.26
N ILE A 142 12.96 -12.37 -20.99
CA ILE A 142 11.80 -11.58 -20.55
C ILE A 142 12.31 -10.22 -20.07
N PRO A 143 11.65 -9.10 -20.42
CA PRO A 143 11.97 -7.80 -19.86
C PRO A 143 12.07 -7.90 -18.33
N VAL A 144 13.17 -7.38 -17.79
CA VAL A 144 13.43 -7.37 -16.35
C VAL A 144 12.18 -6.86 -15.66
N LEU A 145 11.53 -7.74 -14.88
CA LEU A 145 10.29 -7.40 -14.22
C LEU A 145 10.62 -6.34 -13.17
N GLU A 146 10.28 -5.09 -13.47
CA GLU A 146 10.59 -3.94 -12.61
C GLU A 146 9.66 -3.97 -11.39
N LEU A 147 10.06 -4.75 -10.37
CA LEU A 147 9.25 -4.93 -9.16
C LEU A 147 8.86 -3.60 -8.51
N ARG A 148 9.74 -2.58 -8.60
CA ARG A 148 9.52 -1.25 -8.02
C ARG A 148 8.32 -0.52 -8.61
N SER A 149 8.08 -0.64 -9.92
CA SER A 149 6.92 0.01 -10.57
C SER A 149 5.59 -0.64 -10.15
N HIS A 150 5.63 -1.81 -9.51
CA HIS A 150 4.48 -2.56 -9.03
C HIS A 150 4.24 -2.45 -7.51
N LEU A 151 5.13 -1.77 -6.77
CA LEU A 151 4.99 -1.60 -5.32
C LEU A 151 3.91 -0.59 -4.93
N LEU A 152 3.48 0.26 -5.86
CA LEU A 152 2.51 1.32 -5.60
C LEU A 152 1.24 1.07 -6.41
N GLY A 153 0.09 1.30 -5.78
CA GLY A 153 -1.19 1.37 -6.48
C GLY A 153 -2.04 2.55 -5.99
N ARG A 154 -3.23 2.67 -6.57
CA ARG A 154 -4.20 3.72 -6.23
C ARG A 154 -5.34 3.16 -5.36
N GLY A 155 -5.69 3.91 -4.34
CA GLY A 155 -6.75 3.57 -3.39
C GLY A 155 -6.54 2.21 -2.74
N LEU A 156 -7.65 1.56 -2.40
CA LEU A 156 -7.62 0.28 -1.68
C LEU A 156 -7.30 -0.92 -2.55
N SER A 157 -7.40 -0.80 -3.87
CA SER A 157 -7.13 -1.91 -4.79
C SER A 157 -5.75 -2.54 -4.55
N ALA A 158 -4.75 -1.72 -4.21
CA ALA A 158 -3.38 -2.17 -3.95
C ALA A 158 -3.26 -2.95 -2.64
N ILE A 159 -3.96 -2.49 -1.59
CA ILE A 159 -3.97 -3.10 -0.25
C ILE A 159 -4.77 -4.40 -0.27
N LEU A 160 -5.94 -4.38 -0.92
CA LEU A 160 -6.84 -5.53 -1.01
C LEU A 160 -6.39 -6.59 -2.03
N GLY A 161 -5.32 -6.32 -2.79
CA GLY A 161 -4.82 -7.25 -3.81
C GLY A 161 -5.84 -7.54 -4.92
N VAL A 162 -6.77 -6.62 -5.17
CA VAL A 162 -7.82 -6.82 -6.19
C VAL A 162 -7.15 -6.89 -7.57
N PRO A 163 -7.27 -8.01 -8.30
CA PRO A 163 -6.67 -8.14 -9.62
C PRO A 163 -7.34 -7.17 -10.62
N PRO A 164 -6.67 -6.84 -11.74
CA PRO A 164 -7.33 -6.13 -12.82
C PRO A 164 -8.58 -6.89 -13.26
N ALA A 165 -9.64 -6.13 -13.47
CA ALA A 165 -10.95 -6.67 -13.80
C ALA A 165 -10.99 -7.26 -15.22
N PRO A 166 -11.57 -8.46 -15.42
CA PRO A 166 -11.64 -9.09 -16.74
C PRO A 166 -12.77 -8.57 -17.64
N THR A 167 -13.77 -7.88 -17.08
CA THR A 167 -14.92 -7.36 -17.84
C THR A 167 -15.08 -5.85 -17.65
N PRO A 168 -15.72 -5.13 -18.60
CA PRO A 168 -15.96 -3.69 -18.47
C PRO A 168 -16.70 -3.28 -17.18
N GLU A 169 -17.68 -4.08 -16.75
CA GLU A 169 -18.44 -3.84 -15.52
C GLU A 169 -17.54 -3.93 -14.29
N LEU A 170 -16.65 -4.92 -14.27
CA LEU A 170 -15.68 -5.09 -13.19
C LEU A 170 -14.59 -4.00 -13.25
N VAL A 171 -14.24 -3.49 -14.44
CA VAL A 171 -13.31 -2.35 -14.58
C VAL A 171 -13.91 -1.11 -13.90
N MET A 172 -15.19 -0.84 -14.13
CA MET A 172 -15.90 0.26 -13.49
C MET A 172 -15.95 0.11 -11.97
N ALA A 173 -16.25 -1.10 -11.47
CA ALA A 173 -16.18 -1.39 -10.03
C ALA A 173 -14.77 -1.19 -9.47
N GLY A 174 -13.74 -1.63 -10.20
CA GLY A 174 -12.34 -1.41 -9.87
C GLY A 174 -11.97 0.07 -9.78
N GLU A 175 -12.44 0.89 -10.72
CA GLU A 175 -12.23 2.34 -10.70
C GLU A 175 -12.90 3.01 -9.50
N ILE A 176 -14.09 2.57 -9.10
CA ILE A 176 -14.79 3.08 -7.91
C ILE A 176 -14.00 2.76 -6.63
N ILE A 177 -13.41 1.55 -6.53
CA ILE A 177 -12.56 1.15 -5.40
C ILE A 177 -11.29 2.02 -5.30
N MET A 178 -10.82 2.56 -6.42
CA MET A 178 -9.65 3.45 -6.48
C MET A 178 -9.96 4.91 -6.15
N GLU A 179 -11.21 5.26 -5.85
CA GLU A 179 -11.56 6.65 -5.51
C GLU A 179 -11.22 7.01 -4.05
N PRO A 180 -10.85 8.27 -3.77
CA PRO A 180 -10.52 8.74 -2.43
C PRO A 180 -11.65 8.50 -1.41
N GLU A 181 -12.89 8.83 -1.76
CA GLU A 181 -14.02 8.68 -0.81
C GLU A 181 -14.32 7.22 -0.49
N THR A 182 -14.07 6.31 -1.43
CA THR A 182 -14.15 4.88 -1.16
C THR A 182 -13.09 4.49 -0.12
N THR A 183 -11.85 4.94 -0.31
CA THR A 183 -10.75 4.66 0.62
C THR A 183 -11.04 5.21 2.03
N VAL A 184 -11.53 6.45 2.13
CA VAL A 184 -11.96 7.04 3.40
C VAL A 184 -13.08 6.21 4.03
N HIS A 185 -14.12 5.86 3.27
CA HIS A 185 -15.25 5.09 3.79
C HIS A 185 -14.80 3.77 4.43
N TYR A 186 -13.97 3.00 3.73
CA TYR A 186 -13.45 1.72 4.22
C TYR A 186 -12.49 1.87 5.41
N LEU A 187 -11.68 2.94 5.46
CA LEU A 187 -10.86 3.25 6.64
C LEU A 187 -11.72 3.58 7.87
N VAL A 188 -12.97 4.05 7.69
CA VAL A 188 -13.83 4.56 8.76
C VAL A 188 -14.83 3.53 9.25
N GLU A 189 -15.52 2.86 8.32
CA GLU A 189 -16.48 1.80 8.64
C GLU A 189 -15.79 0.47 8.93
N GLY A 190 -14.52 0.35 8.51
CA GLY A 190 -13.64 -0.75 8.80
C GLY A 190 -13.94 -2.02 8.03
N THR A 191 -12.93 -2.86 7.91
CA THR A 191 -13.15 -4.29 7.70
C THR A 191 -13.60 -4.90 9.03
N ASP A 192 -14.34 -6.01 9.00
CA ASP A 192 -14.74 -6.70 10.23
C ASP A 192 -13.50 -6.97 11.13
N ARG A 193 -13.68 -6.90 12.44
CA ARG A 193 -12.58 -7.03 13.43
C ARG A 193 -11.85 -8.36 13.30
N GLU A 194 -12.53 -9.44 12.91
CA GLU A 194 -11.91 -10.74 12.69
C GLU A 194 -10.97 -10.71 11.49
N THR A 195 -11.40 -10.13 10.35
CA THR A 195 -10.50 -9.92 9.21
C THR A 195 -9.27 -9.08 9.58
N VAL A 196 -9.43 -8.05 10.41
CA VAL A 196 -8.29 -7.25 10.88
C VAL A 196 -7.34 -8.06 11.77
N LYS A 197 -7.88 -8.89 12.68
CA LYS A 197 -7.05 -9.79 13.51
C LYS A 197 -6.26 -10.78 12.67
N GLU A 198 -6.86 -11.35 11.63
CA GLU A 198 -6.19 -12.27 10.71
C GLU A 198 -4.99 -11.60 10.03
N TRP A 199 -5.14 -10.35 9.58
CA TRP A 199 -4.05 -9.59 8.97
C TRP A 199 -2.94 -9.26 9.97
N LEU A 200 -3.29 -8.85 11.18
CA LEU A 200 -2.31 -8.57 12.23
C LEU A 200 -1.51 -9.82 12.63
N ALA A 201 -2.17 -10.99 12.70
CA ALA A 201 -1.50 -12.25 12.98
C ALA A 201 -0.49 -12.64 11.89
N GLN A 202 -0.85 -12.42 10.62
CA GLN A 202 0.07 -12.64 9.48
C GLN A 202 1.27 -11.69 9.53
N ASP A 203 1.06 -10.40 9.83
CA ASP A 203 2.15 -9.43 9.95
C ASP A 203 3.10 -9.78 11.09
N GLU A 204 2.58 -10.24 12.25
CA GLU A 204 3.41 -10.69 13.37
C GLU A 204 4.24 -11.93 13.01
N GLU A 205 3.64 -12.90 12.31
CA GLU A 205 4.36 -14.08 11.80
C GLU A 205 5.50 -13.68 10.86
N VAL A 206 5.24 -12.78 9.90
CA VAL A 206 6.26 -12.27 8.97
C VAL A 206 7.36 -11.51 9.72
N ALA A 207 7.01 -10.69 10.71
CA ALA A 207 7.99 -9.96 11.52
C ALA A 207 8.91 -10.92 12.29
N GLN A 208 8.36 -11.99 12.87
CA GLN A 208 9.13 -13.05 13.54
C GLN A 208 10.06 -13.79 12.57
N GLN A 209 9.57 -14.13 11.38
CA GLN A 209 10.40 -14.75 10.32
C GLN A 209 11.56 -13.84 9.91
N ILE A 210 11.31 -12.54 9.70
CA ILE A 210 12.35 -11.57 9.35
C ILE A 210 13.36 -11.41 10.49
N ALA A 211 12.91 -11.39 11.75
CA ALA A 211 13.80 -11.31 12.90
C ALA A 211 14.72 -12.55 12.99
N ALA A 212 14.16 -13.75 12.80
CA ALA A 212 14.93 -14.99 12.77
C ALA A 212 15.96 -15.00 11.62
N ILE A 213 15.58 -14.56 10.42
CA ILE A 213 16.51 -14.43 9.28
C ILE A 213 17.64 -13.46 9.62
N ARG A 214 17.33 -12.30 10.21
CA ARG A 214 18.35 -11.30 10.60
C ARG A 214 19.31 -11.82 11.65
N GLU A 215 18.82 -12.61 12.61
CA GLU A 215 19.65 -13.24 13.63
C GLU A 215 20.63 -14.23 13.00
N ILE A 216 20.14 -15.10 12.11
CA ILE A 216 20.98 -16.03 11.35
C ILE A 216 22.03 -15.25 10.51
N ASP A 217 21.59 -14.25 9.74
CA ASP A 217 22.44 -13.43 8.88
C ASP A 217 23.55 -12.69 9.64
N SER A 218 23.30 -12.30 10.89
CA SER A 218 24.25 -11.57 11.73
C SER A 218 25.52 -12.38 12.01
N HIS A 219 25.45 -13.71 11.92
CA HIS A 219 26.56 -14.63 12.13
C HIS A 219 27.21 -15.13 10.83
N MET A 220 26.70 -14.68 9.66
CA MET A 220 27.17 -15.16 8.36
C MET A 220 28.10 -14.16 7.67
N THR A 221 29.20 -14.69 7.13
CA THR A 221 30.02 -13.98 6.14
C THR A 221 29.22 -13.73 4.86
N VAL A 222 29.65 -12.76 4.05
CA VAL A 222 28.96 -12.40 2.79
C VAL A 222 28.81 -13.60 1.85
N ASP A 223 29.82 -14.46 1.76
CA ASP A 223 29.79 -15.65 0.89
C ASP A 223 28.86 -16.73 1.43
N GLN A 224 28.80 -16.92 2.75
CA GLN A 224 27.84 -17.83 3.38
C GLN A 224 26.41 -17.35 3.16
N ARG A 225 26.16 -16.04 3.27
CA ARG A 225 24.83 -15.44 3.02
C ARG A 225 24.37 -15.69 1.59
N ARG A 226 25.25 -15.46 0.60
CA ARG A 226 24.96 -15.79 -0.82
C ARG A 226 24.70 -17.27 -1.03
N HIS A 227 25.46 -18.15 -0.37
CA HIS A 227 25.25 -19.58 -0.48
C HIS A 227 23.89 -19.98 0.13
N LEU A 228 23.52 -19.46 1.29
CA LEU A 228 22.23 -19.72 1.92
C LEU A 228 21.06 -19.14 1.09
N GLU A 229 21.19 -17.93 0.55
CA GLU A 229 20.19 -17.35 -0.36
C GLU A 229 19.98 -18.26 -1.58
N LEU A 230 21.06 -18.77 -2.18
CA LEU A 230 20.98 -19.73 -3.28
C LEU A 230 20.36 -21.04 -2.82
N THR A 231 20.79 -21.61 -1.69
CA THR A 231 20.26 -22.86 -1.15
C THR A 231 18.78 -22.74 -0.87
N ASN A 232 18.31 -21.73 -0.14
CA ASN A 232 16.89 -21.52 0.16
C ASN A 232 16.06 -21.34 -1.12
N LEU A 233 16.61 -20.70 -2.14
CA LEU A 233 15.97 -20.57 -3.46
C LEU A 233 15.73 -21.93 -4.13
N PHE A 234 16.57 -22.94 -3.85
CA PHE A 234 16.51 -24.27 -4.48
C PHE A 234 15.97 -25.39 -3.56
N SER A 235 16.12 -25.30 -2.24
CA SER A 235 15.73 -26.33 -1.28
C SER A 235 14.33 -26.14 -0.73
N GLU A 236 13.85 -24.91 -0.62
CA GLU A 236 12.49 -24.60 -0.14
C GLU A 236 11.48 -24.33 -1.28
N GLY A 237 11.91 -24.51 -2.53
CA GLY A 237 11.00 -24.44 -3.67
C GLY A 237 10.11 -25.70 -3.78
N SER A 238 8.80 -25.53 -3.61
CA SER A 238 7.71 -26.47 -3.98
C SER A 238 7.13 -27.39 -2.88
N THR A 239 6.70 -26.86 -1.74
CA THR A 239 5.51 -27.41 -1.05
C THR A 239 4.32 -26.47 -1.16
N SER A 240 3.73 -26.45 -2.36
CA SER A 240 2.29 -26.23 -2.59
C SER A 240 1.91 -27.10 -3.77
#